data_AF-A0A3M1YXL0-F1
#
_entry.id   AF-A0A3M1YXL0-F1
#
_cell.length_a   1.000
_cell.length_b   1.000
_cell.length_c   1.000
_cell.angle_alpha   90.00
_cell.angle_beta   90.00
_cell.angle_gamma   90.00
#
_symmetry.space_group_name_H-M   'P 1'
#
loop_
_entity.id
_entity.type
_entity.pdbx_description
1 polymer ?
#
loop_
_entity_poly.entity_id
_entity_poly.type
_entity_poly.pdbx_seq_one_letter_code
_entity_poly.pdbx_strand_id
1 'polypeptide(L)'
;MRKPYLTFLFFLFFAGATAFGQDFVYKPVNPAFGGDTFNYNWLLASAQAQNLLEDPRPSRFSSTNSLDNFAESLNRQLLSQISRELISNQFGEDGLTEGIYSIGDFQIDIASNLDGLTITLFDTSTGEQTQIVIPFF
;
A
#
# COMPACT_ATOMS: atom_id res chain seq x y z
N MET A 1 54.76 -10.83 72.93
CA MET A 1 53.33 -11.10 72.64
C MET A 1 53.00 -10.51 71.27
N ARG A 2 52.76 -11.36 70.26
CA ARG A 2 52.29 -10.89 68.93
C ARG A 2 50.84 -10.46 69.07
N LYS A 3 50.47 -9.30 68.50
CA LYS A 3 49.13 -8.67 68.60
C LYS A 3 48.35 -8.91 67.29
N PRO A 4 47.77 -10.11 67.06
CA PRO A 4 47.20 -10.51 65.76
C PRO A 4 45.99 -9.67 65.35
N TYR A 5 45.33 -9.02 66.31
CA TYR A 5 44.24 -8.09 66.08
C TYR A 5 44.67 -6.83 65.33
N LEU A 6 45.92 -6.38 65.49
CA LEU A 6 46.43 -5.19 64.78
C LEU A 6 46.66 -5.50 63.29
N THR A 7 47.17 -6.69 62.98
CA THR A 7 47.33 -7.18 61.61
C THR A 7 45.99 -7.45 60.93
N PHE A 8 45.00 -7.95 61.67
CA PHE A 8 43.64 -8.14 61.15
C PHE A 8 42.96 -6.81 60.81
N LEU A 9 43.10 -5.80 61.68
CA LEU A 9 42.55 -4.47 61.47
C LEU A 9 43.20 -3.76 60.26
N PHE A 10 44.50 -3.96 60.06
CA PHE A 10 45.22 -3.44 58.89
C PHE A 10 44.74 -4.07 57.57
N PHE A 11 44.47 -5.37 57.57
CA PHE A 11 43.92 -6.08 56.41
C PHE A 11 42.49 -5.64 56.09
N LEU A 12 41.67 -5.39 57.11
CA LEU A 12 40.30 -4.91 56.97
C LEU A 12 40.24 -3.49 56.35
N PHE A 13 41.20 -2.62 56.69
CA PHE A 13 41.29 -1.27 56.12
C PHE A 13 41.63 -1.28 54.62
N PHE A 14 42.50 -2.19 54.18
CA PHE A 14 42.85 -2.31 52.76
C PHE A 14 41.76 -2.98 51.91
N ALA A 15 40.88 -3.79 52.51
CA ALA A 15 39.77 -4.44 51.81
C ALA A 15 38.68 -3.46 51.32
N GLY A 16 38.60 -2.25 51.88
CA GLY A 16 37.62 -1.22 51.49
C GLY A 16 38.09 -0.26 50.39
N ALA A 17 39.34 -0.35 49.92
CA ALA A 17 39.94 0.63 49.01
C ALA A 17 39.51 0.46 47.53
N THR A 18 38.80 -0.61 47.19
CA THR A 18 38.33 -0.89 45.81
C THR A 18 36.82 -0.70 45.71
N ALA A 19 36.36 0.55 45.80
CA ALA A 19 35.00 0.91 45.43
C ALA A 19 34.99 1.31 43.95
N PHE A 20 34.35 0.49 43.10
CA PHE A 20 34.14 0.81 41.70
C PHE A 20 32.81 1.56 41.55
N GLY A 21 32.86 2.76 40.99
CA GLY A 21 31.69 3.55 40.62
C GLY A 21 31.86 4.07 39.19
N GLN A 22 30.75 4.28 38.51
CA GLN A 22 30.71 4.90 37.19
C GLN A 22 29.67 6.01 37.19
N ASP A 23 29.84 6.99 36.31
CA ASP A 23 28.87 8.05 36.14
C ASP A 23 27.59 7.51 35.47
N PHE A 24 26.44 8.01 35.93
CA PHE A 24 25.19 7.78 35.24
C PHE A 24 25.03 8.79 34.10
N VAL A 25 25.04 8.30 32.87
CA VAL A 25 24.74 9.11 31.69
C VAL A 25 23.28 8.91 31.31
N TYR A 26 22.51 10.00 31.30
CA TYR A 26 21.14 9.97 30.81
C TYR A 26 21.11 9.90 29.28
N LYS A 27 20.42 8.89 28.75
CA LYS A 27 20.06 8.79 27.34
C LYS A 27 18.54 8.66 27.23
N PRO A 28 17.85 9.58 26.54
CA PRO A 28 16.42 9.45 26.28
C PRO A 28 16.09 8.13 25.58
N VAL A 29 14.96 7.52 25.95
CA VAL A 29 14.48 6.30 25.27
C VAL A 29 13.90 6.62 23.90
N ASN A 30 13.23 7.77 23.79
CA ASN A 30 12.62 8.23 22.54
C ASN A 30 13.68 8.88 21.63
N PRO A 31 13.87 8.37 20.39
CA PRO A 31 14.84 8.90 19.44
C PRO A 31 14.68 10.40 19.13
N ALA A 32 13.46 10.95 19.22
CA ALA A 32 13.20 12.36 18.96
C ALA A 32 13.97 13.32 19.88
N PHE A 33 14.43 12.85 21.04
CA PHE A 33 15.22 13.63 21.99
C PHE A 33 16.72 13.27 21.99
N GLY A 34 17.22 12.61 20.94
CA GLY A 34 18.61 12.13 20.87
C GLY A 34 18.81 10.74 21.49
N GLY A 35 17.73 9.97 21.59
CA GLY A 35 17.73 8.57 22.01
C GLY A 35 18.20 7.59 20.93
N ASP A 36 18.03 6.31 21.19
CA ASP A 36 18.37 5.27 20.21
C ASP A 36 17.33 5.19 19.07
N THR A 37 17.77 5.29 17.82
CA THR A 37 16.89 5.23 16.64
C THR A 37 16.20 3.89 16.46
N PHE A 38 16.80 2.79 16.94
CA PHE A 38 16.19 1.47 16.85
C PHE A 38 14.90 1.34 17.67
N ASN A 39 14.73 2.17 18.71
CA ASN A 39 13.52 2.18 19.52
C ASN A 39 12.30 2.76 18.79
N TYR A 40 12.50 3.46 17.67
CA TYR A 40 11.41 4.16 16.98
C TYR A 40 10.27 3.22 16.57
N ASN A 41 10.60 2.12 15.88
CA ASN A 41 9.60 1.19 15.36
C ASN A 41 8.78 0.54 16.48
N TRP A 42 9.44 0.16 17.58
CA TRP A 42 8.77 -0.44 18.72
C TRP A 42 7.87 0.56 19.45
N LEU A 43 8.34 1.80 19.69
CA LEU A 43 7.56 2.85 20.33
C LEU A 43 6.33 3.21 19.50
N LEU A 44 6.48 3.33 18.18
CA LEU A 44 5.37 3.62 17.26
C LEU A 44 4.35 2.48 17.25
N ALA A 45 4.79 1.23 17.14
CA ALA A 45 3.90 0.08 17.14
C ALA A 45 3.15 -0.06 18.47
N SER A 46 3.84 0.16 19.60
CA SER A 46 3.23 0.15 20.94
C SER A 46 2.17 1.25 21.10
N ALA A 47 2.43 2.45 20.56
CA ALA A 47 1.49 3.56 20.58
C ALA A 47 0.25 3.28 19.70
N GLN A 48 0.45 2.72 18.50
CA GLN A 48 -0.65 2.35 17.61
C GLN A 48 -1.53 1.25 18.20
N ALA A 49 -0.94 0.24 18.84
CA ALA A 49 -1.68 -0.86 19.47
C ALA A 49 -2.59 -0.40 20.63
N GLN A 50 -2.25 0.73 21.27
CA GLN A 50 -3.03 1.33 22.36
C GLN A 50 -3.93 2.48 21.89
N ASN A 51 -3.88 2.84 20.61
CA ASN A 51 -4.63 3.96 20.08
C ASN A 51 -6.11 3.59 19.94
N LEU A 52 -6.96 4.19 20.77
CA LEU A 52 -8.42 4.03 20.74
C LEU A 52 -9.11 5.10 19.88
N LEU A 53 -8.35 6.00 19.24
CA LEU A 53 -8.91 7.05 18.40
C LEU A 53 -9.19 6.50 17.01
N GLU A 54 -10.48 6.43 16.68
CA GLU A 54 -10.98 6.05 15.37
C GLU A 54 -11.37 7.33 14.59
N ASP A 55 -11.18 7.33 13.27
CA ASP A 55 -11.67 8.44 12.44
C ASP A 55 -13.20 8.47 12.53
N PRO A 56 -13.84 9.60 12.93
CA PRO A 56 -15.29 9.71 13.03
C PRO A 56 -15.98 9.60 11.66
N ARG A 57 -15.22 9.67 10.56
CA ARG A 57 -15.71 9.37 9.22
C ARG A 57 -15.53 7.88 8.96
N PRO A 58 -16.56 7.17 8.47
CA PRO A 58 -16.36 5.79 8.05
C PRO A 58 -15.22 5.75 7.03
N SER A 59 -14.20 4.98 7.36
CA SER A 59 -13.12 4.60 6.47
C SER A 59 -13.74 4.03 5.20
N ARG A 60 -13.87 4.85 4.15
CA ARG A 60 -14.26 4.40 2.79
C ARG A 60 -13.35 3.27 2.27
N PHE A 61 -12.24 3.02 2.95
CA PHE A 61 -11.22 2.03 2.63
C PHE A 61 -11.21 0.77 3.52
N SER A 62 -11.96 0.68 4.64
CA SER A 62 -11.90 -0.52 5.50
C SER A 62 -13.05 -1.50 5.28
N SER A 63 -13.90 -1.26 4.28
CA SER A 63 -15.00 -2.13 3.88
C SER A 63 -14.96 -2.51 2.41
N THR A 64 -13.79 -2.50 1.76
CA THR A 64 -13.64 -3.30 0.54
C THR A 64 -13.54 -4.76 0.98
N ASN A 65 -14.68 -5.44 1.00
CA ASN A 65 -14.75 -6.88 1.21
C ASN A 65 -13.71 -7.55 0.30
N SER A 66 -13.01 -8.56 0.81
CA SER A 66 -12.10 -9.39 0.01
C SER A 66 -12.78 -9.93 -1.25
N LEU A 67 -14.10 -10.13 -1.20
CA LEU A 67 -14.93 -10.52 -2.33
C LEU A 67 -15.10 -9.42 -3.38
N ASP A 68 -15.25 -8.15 -2.97
CA ASP A 68 -15.36 -7.02 -3.89
C ASP A 68 -14.02 -6.79 -4.61
N ASN A 69 -12.91 -6.93 -3.89
CA ASN A 69 -11.57 -6.86 -4.49
C ASN A 69 -11.30 -8.03 -5.45
N PHE A 70 -11.82 -9.23 -5.15
CA PHE A 70 -11.73 -10.38 -6.04
C PHE A 70 -12.59 -10.18 -7.30
N ALA A 71 -13.84 -9.73 -7.15
CA ALA A 71 -14.74 -9.44 -8.26
C ALA A 71 -14.18 -8.34 -9.17
N GLU A 72 -13.64 -7.27 -8.59
CA GLU A 72 -12.99 -6.19 -9.33
C GLU A 72 -11.72 -6.68 -10.05
N SER A 73 -10.93 -7.57 -9.42
CA SER A 73 -9.76 -8.17 -10.07
C SER A 73 -10.13 -9.10 -11.23
N LEU A 74 -11.20 -9.89 -11.07
CA LEU A 74 -11.74 -10.77 -12.10
C LEU A 74 -12.29 -9.95 -13.27
N ASN A 75 -13.03 -8.87 -12.99
CA ASN A 75 -13.57 -7.98 -14.01
C ASN A 75 -12.44 -7.35 -14.84
N ARG A 76 -11.40 -6.81 -14.19
CA ARG A 76 -10.22 -6.29 -14.90
C ARG A 76 -9.53 -7.35 -15.76
N GLN A 77 -9.45 -8.60 -15.28
CA GLN A 77 -8.81 -9.68 -16.02
C GLN A 77 -9.63 -10.11 -17.25
N LEU A 78 -10.96 -10.20 -17.10
CA LEU A 78 -11.89 -10.49 -18.20
C LEU A 78 -11.87 -9.37 -19.25
N LEU A 79 -12.00 -8.12 -18.82
CA LEU A 79 -11.92 -6.96 -19.72
C LEU A 79 -10.59 -6.94 -20.48
N SER A 80 -9.49 -7.28 -19.82
CA SER A 80 -8.18 -7.36 -20.44
C SER A 80 -8.08 -8.50 -21.47
N GLN A 81 -8.76 -9.63 -21.23
CA GLN A 81 -8.85 -10.75 -22.19
C GLN A 81 -9.73 -10.40 -23.38
N ILE A 82 -10.93 -9.87 -23.14
CA ILE A 82 -11.85 -9.41 -24.19
C ILE A 82 -11.20 -8.33 -25.04
N SER A 83 -10.52 -7.36 -24.42
CA SER A 83 -9.79 -6.32 -25.14
C SER A 83 -8.69 -6.90 -26.02
N ARG A 84 -7.92 -7.89 -25.54
CA ARG A 84 -6.91 -8.56 -26.37
C ARG A 84 -7.51 -9.43 -27.47
N GLU A 85 -8.61 -10.12 -27.22
CA GLU A 85 -9.30 -10.91 -28.24
C GLU A 85 -9.96 -10.02 -29.28
N LEU A 86 -10.56 -8.90 -28.87
CA LEU A 86 -11.11 -7.90 -29.78
C LEU A 86 -9.99 -7.24 -30.57
N ILE A 87 -8.86 -6.90 -29.95
CA ILE A 87 -7.69 -6.39 -30.69
C ILE A 87 -7.12 -7.46 -31.64
N SER A 88 -7.00 -8.72 -31.20
CA SER A 88 -6.43 -9.79 -32.04
C SER A 88 -7.37 -10.23 -33.18
N ASN A 89 -8.67 -10.24 -32.96
CA ASN A 89 -9.67 -10.66 -33.94
C ASN A 89 -10.08 -9.52 -34.88
N GLN A 90 -10.01 -8.27 -34.42
CA GLN A 90 -10.36 -7.08 -35.21
C GLN A 90 -9.14 -6.42 -35.89
N PHE A 91 -7.91 -6.68 -35.41
CA PHE A 91 -6.66 -6.12 -35.97
C PHE A 91 -5.67 -7.20 -36.41
N GLY A 92 -6.13 -8.43 -36.67
CA GLY A 92 -5.33 -9.43 -37.37
C GLY A 92 -5.00 -8.94 -38.79
N GLU A 93 -3.73 -8.63 -39.03
CA GLU A 93 -3.06 -8.12 -40.26
C GLU A 93 -3.69 -6.96 -41.06
N ASP A 94 -4.98 -6.69 -40.94
CA ASP A 94 -5.64 -5.55 -41.56
C ASP A 94 -6.40 -4.77 -40.47
N GLY A 95 -6.08 -3.49 -40.31
CA GLY A 95 -6.55 -2.65 -39.21
C GLY A 95 -8.07 -2.40 -39.18
N LEU A 96 -8.48 -1.50 -38.27
CA LEU A 96 -9.89 -1.11 -38.08
C LEU A 96 -10.55 -0.75 -39.41
N THR A 97 -11.46 -1.61 -39.87
CA THR A 97 -12.33 -1.33 -40.99
C THR A 97 -13.55 -0.56 -40.50
N GLU A 98 -13.94 0.47 -41.24
CA GLU A 98 -15.19 1.19 -40.99
C GLU A 98 -16.37 0.24 -41.16
N GLY A 99 -17.31 0.28 -40.22
CA GLY A 99 -18.44 -0.66 -40.26
C GLY A 99 -19.23 -0.78 -38.96
N ILE A 100 -20.37 -1.45 -39.09
CA ILE A 100 -21.28 -1.75 -37.98
C ILE A 100 -21.04 -3.20 -37.56
N TYR A 101 -20.69 -3.39 -36.30
CA TYR A 101 -20.45 -4.68 -35.67
C TYR A 101 -21.52 -4.94 -34.61
N SER A 102 -22.09 -6.13 -34.59
CA SER A 102 -23.07 -6.54 -33.58
C SER A 102 -22.45 -7.63 -32.71
N ILE A 103 -22.30 -7.36 -31.42
CA ILE A 103 -21.70 -8.28 -30.44
C ILE A 103 -22.70 -8.46 -29.30
N GLY A 104 -23.42 -9.59 -29.32
CA GLY A 104 -24.45 -9.89 -28.32
C GLY A 104 -25.55 -8.83 -28.34
N ASP A 105 -25.76 -8.18 -27.19
CA ASP A 105 -26.76 -7.12 -27.03
C ASP A 105 -26.21 -5.72 -27.41
N PHE A 106 -24.96 -5.61 -27.85
CA PHE A 106 -24.34 -4.34 -28.24
C PHE A 106 -24.23 -4.21 -29.76
N GLN A 107 -24.59 -3.04 -30.29
CA GLN A 107 -24.31 -2.61 -31.64
C GLN A 107 -23.24 -1.51 -31.62
N ILE A 108 -22.12 -1.78 -32.27
CA ILE A 108 -20.95 -0.90 -32.32
C ILE A 108 -20.86 -0.34 -33.74
N ASP A 109 -20.93 0.98 -33.87
CA ASP A 109 -20.75 1.69 -35.13
C ASP A 109 -19.42 2.44 -35.09
N ILE A 110 -18.53 2.13 -36.03
CA ILE A 110 -17.20 2.72 -36.15
C ILE A 110 -17.16 3.57 -37.42
N ALA A 111 -17.13 4.89 -37.23
CA ALA A 111 -17.03 5.87 -38.30
C ALA A 111 -15.71 6.65 -38.20
N SER A 112 -14.95 6.72 -39.29
CA SER A 112 -13.77 7.58 -39.37
C SER A 112 -14.17 8.95 -39.92
N ASN A 113 -13.76 10.02 -39.23
CA ASN A 113 -13.93 11.40 -39.66
C ASN A 113 -12.56 12.05 -39.87
N LEU A 114 -12.54 13.21 -40.54
CA LEU A 114 -11.32 14.01 -40.76
C LEU A 114 -10.60 14.39 -39.44
N ASP A 115 -11.33 14.47 -38.33
CA ASP A 115 -10.82 14.87 -37.02
C ASP A 115 -10.48 13.68 -36.09
N GLY A 116 -10.80 12.43 -36.46
CA GLY A 116 -10.64 11.28 -35.58
C GLY A 116 -11.57 10.10 -35.85
N LEU A 117 -11.38 9.01 -35.12
CA LEU A 117 -12.27 7.86 -35.09
C LEU A 117 -13.40 8.10 -34.08
N THR A 118 -14.65 7.94 -34.53
CA THR A 118 -15.84 7.97 -33.67
C THR A 118 -16.41 6.58 -33.53
N ILE A 119 -16.47 6.08 -32.29
CA ILE A 119 -17.04 4.79 -31.95
C ILE A 119 -18.33 5.03 -31.18
N THR A 120 -19.45 4.56 -31.70
CA THR A 120 -20.76 4.62 -31.06
C THR A 120 -21.17 3.23 -30.60
N LEU A 121 -21.37 3.04 -29.31
CA LEU A 121 -21.88 1.81 -28.72
C LEU A 121 -23.34 2.01 -28.35
N PHE A 122 -24.20 1.13 -28.85
CA PHE A 122 -25.62 1.09 -28.55
C PHE A 122 -25.97 -0.24 -27.85
N ASP A 123 -26.50 -0.16 -26.64
CA ASP A 123 -27.00 -1.31 -25.91
C ASP A 123 -28.48 -1.55 -26.25
N THR A 124 -28.78 -2.67 -26.88
CA THR A 124 -30.14 -3.06 -27.30
C THR A 124 -31.00 -3.57 -26.14
N SER A 125 -30.39 -3.93 -25.01
CA SER A 125 -31.07 -4.44 -23.81
C SER A 125 -31.49 -3.30 -22.88
N THR A 126 -30.63 -2.30 -22.69
CA THR A 126 -30.89 -1.14 -21.81
C THR A 126 -31.37 0.10 -22.57
N GLY A 127 -31.10 0.18 -23.87
CA GLY A 127 -31.36 1.37 -24.70
C GLY A 127 -30.34 2.49 -24.52
N GLU A 128 -29.24 2.24 -23.81
CA GLU A 128 -28.21 3.25 -23.54
C GLU A 128 -27.23 3.38 -24.71
N GLN A 129 -26.79 4.62 -24.97
CA GLN A 129 -25.82 4.94 -26.01
C GLN A 129 -24.59 5.60 -25.41
N THR A 130 -23.41 5.06 -25.74
CA THR A 130 -22.10 5.60 -25.33
C THR A 130 -21.29 5.96 -26.56
N GLN A 131 -20.76 7.18 -26.62
CA GLN A 131 -19.94 7.66 -27.73
C GLN A 131 -18.51 7.92 -27.27
N ILE A 132 -17.54 7.40 -28.01
CA ILE A 132 -16.11 7.53 -27.76
C ILE A 132 -15.46 8.16 -28.99
N VAL A 133 -14.71 9.25 -28.80
CA VAL A 133 -14.02 9.96 -29.88
C VAL A 133 -12.52 9.89 -29.65
N ILE A 134 -11.79 9.38 -30.64
CA ILE A 134 -10.32 9.26 -30.64
C ILE A 134 -9.77 10.20 -31.72
N PRO A 135 -9.19 11.36 -31.36
CA PRO A 135 -8.65 12.29 -32.35
C PRO A 135 -7.39 11.75 -33.04
N PHE A 136 -7.21 12.06 -34.32
CA PHE A 136 -5.92 11.89 -34.99
C PHE A 136 -5.03 13.09 -34.64
N PHE A 137 -3.87 12.85 -34.06
CA PHE A 137 -2.84 13.88 -33.83
C PHE A 137 -1.75 13.82 -34.91
#